data_AF-A0A0C9RVU2-F1
#
_entry.id   AF-A0A0C9RVU2-F1
#
_cell.length_a   1.000
_cell.length_b   1.000
_cell.length_c   1.000
_cell.angle_alpha   90.00
_cell.angle_beta   90.00
_cell.angle_gamma   90.00
#
_symmetry.space_group_name_H-M   'P 1'
#
loop_
_entity.id
_entity.type
_entity.pdbx_description
1 polymer ?
#
loop_
_entity_poly.entity_id
_entity_poly.type
_entity_poly.pdbx_seq_one_letter_code
_entity_poly.pdbx_strand_id
1 'polypeptide(L)'
;MDLILTFTIIFLLNLQLSEAESYGEHEEYLVCESPECEARAELIKKFINESIDPCDDFFSYACGGWVNSNTRLNREWYGVLNKLEEELPLRVIGIMKNMKIVT
;
A
#
# COMPACT_ATOMS: atom_id res chain seq x y z
N MET A 1 4.26 -8.62 49.38
CA MET A 1 4.02 -7.25 48.86
C MET A 1 4.95 -6.94 47.69
N ASP A 2 6.14 -7.53 47.65
CA ASP A 2 7.15 -7.30 46.60
C ASP A 2 6.71 -7.80 45.22
N LEU A 3 6.05 -8.96 45.14
CA LEU A 3 5.60 -9.53 43.86
C LEU A 3 4.52 -8.67 43.17
N ILE A 4 3.63 -8.07 43.95
CA ILE A 4 2.59 -7.15 43.45
C ILE A 4 3.26 -5.87 42.96
N LEU A 5 4.22 -5.35 43.73
CA LEU A 5 5.03 -4.20 43.31
C LEU A 5 5.74 -4.47 41.98
N THR A 6 6.38 -5.64 41.82
CA THR A 6 7.05 -6.00 40.57
C THR A 6 6.09 -6.12 39.40
N PHE A 7 4.91 -6.71 39.58
CA PHE A 7 3.91 -6.80 38.51
C PHE A 7 3.36 -5.43 38.13
N THR A 8 3.15 -4.53 39.10
CA THR A 8 2.75 -3.16 38.81
C THR A 8 3.84 -2.38 38.09
N ILE A 9 5.11 -2.55 38.46
CA ILE A 9 6.25 -1.92 37.79
C ILE A 9 6.39 -2.45 36.36
N ILE A 10 6.27 -3.77 36.15
CA ILE A 10 6.31 -4.38 34.82
C ILE A 10 5.15 -3.86 33.97
N PHE A 11 3.93 -3.80 34.50
CA PHE A 11 2.77 -3.26 33.78
C PHE A 11 2.94 -1.79 33.40
N LEU A 12 3.49 -0.97 34.31
CA LEU A 12 3.82 0.44 34.06
C LEU A 12 4.96 0.61 33.02
N LEU A 13 5.99 -0.25 33.08
CA LEU A 13 7.07 -0.28 32.08
C LEU A 13 6.57 -0.72 30.69
N ASN A 14 5.62 -1.66 30.63
CA ASN A 14 5.00 -2.08 29.38
C ASN A 14 4.08 -0.99 28.79
N LEU A 15 3.42 -0.18 29.64
CA LEU A 15 2.60 0.95 29.21
C LEU A 15 3.45 2.03 28.49
N GLN A 16 4.73 2.17 28.83
CA GLN A 16 5.66 3.07 28.15
C GLN A 16 6.24 2.49 26.84
N LEU A 17 6.22 1.17 26.66
CA LEU A 17 6.65 0.51 25.41
C LEU A 17 5.57 0.57 24.31
N SER A 18 4.29 0.74 24.65
CA SER A 18 3.24 1.00 23.66
C SER A 18 3.26 2.42 23.07
N GLU A 19 3.98 3.36 23.70
CA GLU A 19 4.18 4.72 23.17
C GLU A 19 5.53 4.90 22.44
N ALA A 20 6.46 3.96 22.60
CA ALA A 20 7.80 4.04 22.02
C ALA A 20 7.87 3.72 20.51
N GLU A 21 6.74 3.42 19.86
CA GLU A 21 6.65 3.26 18.39
C GLU A 21 6.12 4.52 17.68
N SER A 22 5.86 5.62 18.41
CA SER A 22 5.42 6.90 17.83
C SER A 22 6.22 8.08 18.38
N TYR A 23 7.54 7.99 18.32
CA TYR A 23 8.42 9.15 18.40
C TYR A 23 9.36 9.16 17.19
N GLY A 24 8.75 9.27 16.01
CA GLY A 24 9.42 9.99 14.92
C GLY A 24 9.33 11.47 15.27
N GLU A 25 10.45 12.19 15.28
CA GLU A 25 10.41 13.64 15.22
C GLU A 25 9.40 14.04 14.12
N HIS A 26 8.51 15.00 14.41
CA HIS A 26 7.68 15.62 13.39
C HIS A 26 8.58 16.41 12.42
N GLU A 27 9.35 15.71 11.60
CA GLU A 27 9.75 16.24 10.32
C GLU A 27 8.47 16.45 9.52
N GLU A 28 8.22 17.70 9.14
CA GLU A 28 7.15 18.05 8.22
C GLU A 28 7.50 17.37 6.89
N TYR A 29 6.98 16.15 6.67
CA TYR A 29 7.22 15.43 5.43
C TYR A 29 6.68 16.27 4.28
N LEU A 30 7.54 16.60 3.32
CA LEU A 30 7.11 17.23 2.08
C LEU A 30 6.26 16.23 1.29
N VAL A 31 4.93 16.35 1.40
CA VAL A 31 3.98 15.58 0.61
C VAL A 31 3.86 16.23 -0.77
N CYS A 32 3.99 15.44 -1.83
CA CYS A 32 3.81 15.97 -3.18
C CYS A 32 2.33 16.13 -3.54
N GLU A 33 1.99 17.26 -4.15
CA GLU A 33 0.63 17.61 -4.58
C GLU A 33 0.48 17.67 -6.10
N SER A 34 1.46 17.12 -6.84
CA SER A 34 1.35 17.08 -8.30
C SER A 34 0.21 16.14 -8.71
N PRO A 35 -0.46 16.38 -9.86
CA PRO A 35 -1.52 15.50 -10.35
C PRO A 35 -1.07 14.04 -10.52
N GLU A 36 0.22 13.81 -10.84
CA GLU A 36 0.80 12.48 -10.94
C GLU A 36 0.89 11.80 -9.57
N CYS A 37 1.28 12.55 -8.53
CA CYS A 37 1.32 12.05 -7.16
C CYS A 37 -0.07 11.68 -6.65
N GLU A 38 -1.06 12.56 -6.82
CA GLU A 38 -2.44 12.30 -6.43
C GLU A 38 -2.99 11.06 -7.14
N ALA A 39 -2.78 10.95 -8.46
CA ALA A 39 -3.21 9.79 -9.24
C ALA A 39 -2.54 8.48 -8.78
N ARG A 40 -1.31 8.54 -8.25
CA ARG A 40 -0.62 7.36 -7.72
C ARG A 40 -1.07 7.03 -6.29
N ALA A 41 -1.31 8.03 -5.45
CA ALA A 41 -1.85 7.85 -4.11
C ALA A 41 -3.22 7.17 -4.14
N GLU A 42 -4.12 7.64 -5.02
CA GLU A 42 -5.44 7.03 -5.23
C GLU A 42 -5.35 5.59 -5.76
N LEU A 43 -4.38 5.31 -6.65
CA LEU A 43 -4.13 3.95 -7.13
C LEU A 43 -3.69 3.02 -6.00
N ILE A 44 -2.75 3.47 -5.16
CA ILE A 44 -2.25 2.71 -4.00
C ILE A 44 -3.39 2.44 -3.02
N LYS A 45 -4.17 3.47 -2.68
CA LYS A 45 -5.33 3.38 -1.79
C LYS A 45 -6.36 2.36 -2.27
N LYS A 46 -6.57 2.27 -3.58
CA LYS A 46 -7.48 1.27 -4.18
C LYS A 46 -6.96 -0.18 -4.05
N PHE A 47 -5.65 -0.37 -3.94
CA PHE A 47 -5.05 -1.71 -3.89
C PHE A 47 -5.00 -2.25 -2.47
N ILE A 48 -4.82 -1.35 -1.49
CA ILE A 48 -4.69 -1.69 -0.08
C ILE A 48 -6.06 -2.05 0.52
N ASN A 49 -6.05 -2.97 1.49
CA ASN A 49 -7.15 -3.28 2.39
C ASN A 49 -6.75 -2.94 3.83
N GLU A 50 -7.12 -1.74 4.28
CA GLU A 50 -6.79 -1.21 5.62
C GLU A 50 -7.48 -1.97 6.77
N SER A 51 -8.38 -2.92 6.48
CA SER A 51 -9.00 -3.77 7.51
C SER A 51 -8.12 -4.93 7.96
N ILE A 52 -6.97 -5.15 7.31
CA ILE A 52 -6.00 -6.20 7.64
C ILE A 52 -4.77 -5.54 8.27
N ASP A 53 -4.30 -6.07 9.39
CA ASP A 53 -3.04 -5.61 9.98
C ASP A 53 -1.86 -6.01 9.07
N PRO A 54 -1.01 -5.08 8.60
CA PRO A 54 0.16 -5.39 7.78
C PRO A 54 1.17 -6.31 8.49
N CYS A 55 1.20 -6.33 9.82
CA CYS A 55 2.06 -7.22 10.61
C CYS A 55 1.56 -8.67 10.62
N ASP A 56 0.25 -8.88 10.42
CA ASP A 56 -0.37 -10.22 10.38
C ASP A 56 -0.33 -10.82 8.96
N ASP A 57 -0.75 -10.06 7.96
CA ASP A 57 -0.74 -10.47 6.56
C ASP A 57 -0.53 -9.27 5.62
N PHE A 58 0.75 -8.96 5.37
CA PHE A 58 1.14 -7.88 4.48
C PHE A 58 0.62 -8.05 3.04
N PHE A 59 0.42 -9.28 2.57
CA PHE A 59 -0.09 -9.51 1.22
C PHE A 59 -1.57 -9.10 1.14
N SER A 60 -2.39 -9.56 2.08
CA SER A 60 -3.81 -9.20 2.11
C SER A 60 -4.02 -7.72 2.41
N TYR A 61 -3.16 -7.12 3.24
CA TYR A 61 -3.12 -5.67 3.41
C TYR A 61 -2.79 -4.94 2.11
N ALA A 62 -1.65 -5.24 1.47
CA ALA A 62 -1.18 -4.48 0.31
C ALA A 62 -2.00 -4.72 -0.97
N CYS A 63 -2.58 -5.93 -1.13
CA CYS A 63 -3.22 -6.37 -2.37
C CYS A 63 -4.72 -6.68 -2.23
N GLY A 64 -5.28 -6.68 -1.02
CA GLY A 64 -6.67 -7.12 -0.79
C GLY A 64 -7.70 -6.32 -1.60
N GLY A 65 -7.50 -4.99 -1.74
CA GLY A 65 -8.34 -4.14 -2.59
C GLY A 65 -8.22 -4.48 -4.08
N TRP A 66 -7.02 -4.84 -4.55
CA TRP A 66 -6.82 -5.34 -5.92
C TRP A 66 -7.55 -6.65 -6.15
N VAL A 67 -7.39 -7.63 -5.25
CA VAL A 67 -8.02 -8.95 -5.35
C VAL A 67 -9.54 -8.81 -5.40
N ASN A 68 -10.11 -7.98 -4.52
CA ASN A 68 -11.56 -7.73 -4.46
C ASN A 68 -12.10 -7.06 -5.73
N SER A 69 -11.31 -6.21 -6.39
CA SER A 69 -11.74 -5.48 -7.59
C SER A 69 -11.47 -6.20 -8.91
N ASN A 70 -10.65 -7.26 -8.92
CA ASN A 70 -10.22 -7.95 -10.14
C ASN A 70 -10.46 -9.47 -10.11
N THR A 71 -11.60 -9.89 -9.56
CA THR A 71 -12.01 -11.30 -9.54
C THR A 71 -12.37 -11.79 -10.95
N ARG A 72 -11.36 -12.16 -11.75
CA ARG A 72 -11.59 -12.86 -13.02
C ARG A 72 -11.78 -14.35 -12.74
N LEU A 73 -13.03 -14.80 -12.84
CA LEU A 73 -13.50 -16.18 -12.57
C LEU A 73 -12.84 -17.29 -13.41
N ASN A 74 -11.94 -16.98 -14.33
CA ASN A 74 -11.41 -17.94 -15.31
C ASN A 74 -9.88 -18.00 -15.40
N ARG A 75 -9.11 -17.34 -14.52
CA ARG A 75 -7.65 -17.49 -14.46
C ARG A 75 -7.20 -17.80 -13.04
N GLU A 76 -6.38 -18.84 -12.92
CA GLU A 76 -5.76 -19.29 -11.67
C GLU A 76 -4.86 -18.21 -11.06
N TRP A 77 -4.27 -17.34 -11.88
CA TRP A 77 -3.44 -16.21 -11.48
C TRP A 77 -3.73 -14.98 -12.34
N TYR A 78 -4.01 -13.84 -11.70
CA TYR A 78 -4.19 -12.55 -12.39
C TYR A 78 -3.60 -11.41 -11.54
N GLY A 79 -2.40 -10.98 -11.92
CA GLY A 79 -1.68 -9.90 -11.27
C GLY A 79 -1.63 -8.60 -12.07
N VAL A 80 -0.96 -7.60 -11.52
CA VAL A 80 -0.73 -6.30 -12.17
C VAL A 80 -0.04 -6.46 -13.52
N LEU A 81 0.94 -7.37 -13.61
CA LEU A 81 1.65 -7.62 -14.87
C LEU A 81 0.70 -8.08 -15.98
N ASN A 82 -0.22 -8.99 -15.69
CA ASN A 82 -1.19 -9.46 -16.68
C ASN A 82 -2.11 -8.33 -17.15
N LYS A 83 -2.52 -7.43 -16.24
CA LYS A 83 -3.27 -6.23 -16.64
C LYS A 83 -2.46 -5.33 -17.56
N LEU A 84 -1.18 -5.10 -17.24
CA LEU A 84 -0.29 -4.29 -18.08
C LEU A 84 -0.09 -4.93 -19.47
N GLU A 85 0.10 -6.24 -19.53
CA GLU A 85 0.19 -7.01 -20.79
C GLU A 85 -1.08 -6.89 -21.64
N GLU A 86 -2.26 -6.93 -21.01
CA GLU A 86 -3.55 -6.74 -21.70
C GLU A 86 -3.74 -5.31 -22.22
N GLU A 87 -3.23 -4.30 -21.50
CA GLU A 87 -3.29 -2.89 -21.90
C GLU A 87 -2.20 -2.48 -22.90
N LEU A 88 -1.10 -3.24 -22.95
CA LEU A 88 0.09 -2.91 -23.72
C LEU A 88 -0.20 -2.61 -25.20
N PRO A 89 -0.99 -3.41 -25.95
CA PRO A 89 -1.24 -3.15 -27.36
C PRO A 89 -1.88 -1.79 -27.60
N LEU A 90 -2.83 -1.38 -26.75
CA LEU A 90 -3.50 -0.09 -26.87
C LEU A 90 -2.54 1.07 -26.58
N ARG A 91 -1.66 0.91 -25.58
CA ARG A 91 -0.62 1.92 -25.27
C ARG A 91 0.35 2.09 -26.42
N VAL A 92 0.83 1.00 -27.00
CA VAL A 92 1.74 1.01 -28.15
C VAL A 92 1.07 1.65 -29.37
N ILE A 93 -0.18 1.28 -29.69
CA ILE A 93 -0.94 1.90 -30.78
C ILE A 93 -1.10 3.40 -30.55
N GLY A 94 -1.37 3.83 -29.32
CA GLY A 94 -1.47 5.24 -28.95
C GLY A 94 -0.19 6.03 -29.24
N ILE A 95 0.97 5.44 -28.92
CA ILE A 95 2.28 6.02 -29.25
C ILE A 95 2.45 6.08 -30.76
N MET A 96 2.18 4.98 -31.48
CA MET A 96 2.36 4.89 -32.93
C MET A 96 1.56 5.93 -33.70
N LYS A 97 0.31 6.20 -33.30
CA LYS A 97 -0.54 7.22 -33.94
C LYS A 97 -0.01 8.64 -33.76
N ASN A 98 0.72 8.90 -32.67
CA ASN A 98 1.23 10.21 -32.32
C ASN A 98 2.68 10.43 -32.76
N MET A 99 3.35 9.40 -33.27
CA MET A 99 4.68 9.55 -33.86
C MET A 99 4.60 10.33 -35.17
N LYS A 100 5.18 11.53 -35.19
CA LYS A 100 5.50 12.22 -36.43
C LYS A 100 6.85 11.71 -36.92
N ILE A 101 6.87 11.08 -38.10
CA ILE A 101 8.12 10.75 -38.76
C ILE A 101 8.75 12.08 -39.18
N VAL A 102 9.87 12.43 -38.54
CA VAL A 102 10.67 13.58 -38.95
C VAL A 102 11.34 13.19 -40.26
N THR A 103 10.73 13.62 -41.36
CA THR A 103 11.32 13.61 -42.72
C THR A 103 12.11 14.87 -42.95
#